data_AF-G5J0J6-F1
#
_entry.id   AF-G5J0J6-F1
#
_cell.length_a   1.000
_cell.length_b   1.000
_cell.length_c   1.000
_cell.angle_alpha   90.00
_cell.angle_beta   90.00
_cell.angle_gamma   90.00
#
_symmetry.space_group_name_H-M   'P 1'
#
loop_
_entity.id
_entity.type
_entity.pdbx_description
1 polymer ?
#
loop_
_entity_poly.entity_id
_entity_poly.type
_entity_poly.pdbx_seq_one_letter_code
_entity_poly.pdbx_strand_id
1 'polypeptide(L)'
;MGMTLGNPTTAKITYRGVFDCFEESLSYAEDGSKPVFCEPSAVIQAENQLYIASDKDIPGASSVMTAQLQGNILTRTGYVEVPQIQQLSKAEDFALEPGKRKRIFLSSGFDRVFLENASKDSYNTLLTWEVGKEEEAEVIEPTGFPGSSLSLRPRFLRALTTKKFPSGAPYWKVEALTILPTGKILFGIRELGSNYEDFDYTLQLVATELTGKNNHCLGNFKRIYEYDPQTHPQIDRPVGLSSSTWDRYHQQLLLTTSYELGDTDVDI
;
A
#
# COMPACT_ATOMS: atom_id res chain seq x y z
N MET A 1 -4.62 22.67 12.80
CA MET A 1 -4.59 21.69 13.91
C MET A 1 -3.29 20.93 13.79
N GLY A 2 -2.37 21.14 14.73
CA GLY A 2 -1.12 20.38 14.76
C GLY A 2 -1.38 18.98 15.28
N MET A 3 -0.86 17.96 14.60
CA MET A 3 -0.77 16.62 15.17
C MET A 3 0.21 16.70 16.34
N THR A 4 -0.24 16.36 17.54
CA THR A 4 0.63 16.25 18.71
C THR A 4 1.15 14.82 18.76
N LEU A 5 2.47 14.66 18.89
CA LEU A 5 3.07 13.36 19.13
C LEU A 5 2.58 12.88 20.51
N GLY A 6 1.88 11.74 20.55
CA GLY A 6 1.45 11.11 21.79
C GLY A 6 2.63 10.60 22.62
N ASN A 7 2.39 10.23 23.88
CA ASN A 7 3.38 9.52 24.69
C ASN A 7 3.83 8.25 23.94
N PRO A 8 5.12 7.88 24.00
CA PRO A 8 5.63 6.72 23.26
C PRO A 8 4.93 5.44 23.73
N THR A 9 4.07 4.91 22.88
CA THR A 9 3.44 3.61 23.07
C THR A 9 4.43 2.56 22.56
N THR A 10 4.96 1.73 23.46
CA THR A 10 5.84 0.62 23.04
C THR A 10 4.99 -0.58 22.64
N ALA A 11 5.17 -1.06 21.41
CA ALA A 11 4.65 -2.36 20.99
C ALA A 11 5.72 -3.44 21.19
N LYS A 12 5.31 -4.69 21.46
CA LYS A 12 6.19 -5.85 21.53
C LYS A 12 5.60 -6.98 20.68
N ILE A 13 6.45 -7.68 19.93
CA ILE A 13 6.08 -8.93 19.28
C ILE A 13 5.75 -9.95 20.37
N THR A 14 4.47 -10.33 20.47
CA THR A 14 3.97 -11.32 21.43
C THR A 14 4.04 -12.75 20.89
N TYR A 15 3.98 -12.90 19.56
CA TYR A 15 4.08 -14.18 18.88
C TYR A 15 4.81 -14.00 17.55
N ARG A 16 5.57 -15.02 17.16
CA ARG A 16 6.19 -15.14 15.83
C ARG A 16 5.91 -16.55 15.32
N GLY A 17 5.58 -16.65 14.04
CA GLY A 17 5.38 -17.92 13.36
C GLY A 17 5.81 -17.82 11.91
N VAL A 18 5.58 -18.91 11.18
CA VAL A 18 5.74 -19.01 9.73
C VAL A 18 4.42 -19.52 9.14
N PHE A 19 4.15 -19.17 7.89
CA PHE A 19 3.02 -19.70 7.13
C PHE A 19 3.46 -20.00 5.70
N ASP A 20 2.87 -21.02 5.10
CA ASP A 20 3.14 -21.38 3.72
C ASP A 20 2.38 -20.41 2.80
N CYS A 21 3.14 -19.50 2.20
CA CYS A 21 2.59 -18.49 1.31
C CYS A 21 2.19 -19.07 -0.06
N PHE A 22 2.96 -20.04 -0.55
CA PHE A 22 2.74 -20.72 -1.83
C PHE A 22 2.90 -22.23 -1.68
N GLU A 23 2.40 -22.96 -2.67
CA GLU A 23 2.78 -24.36 -2.86
C GLU A 23 4.27 -24.44 -3.23
N GLU A 24 4.97 -25.48 -2.78
CA GLU A 24 6.43 -25.63 -2.94
C GLU A 24 6.91 -25.58 -4.41
N SER A 25 6.05 -25.95 -5.36
CA SER A 25 6.38 -26.00 -6.79
C SER A 25 6.18 -24.67 -7.55
N LEU A 26 5.77 -23.59 -6.89
CA LEU A 26 5.49 -22.33 -7.58
C LEU A 26 6.78 -21.63 -8.02
N SER A 27 6.90 -21.38 -9.33
CA SER A 27 8.09 -20.81 -9.96
C SER A 27 7.72 -19.80 -11.04
N TYR A 28 8.54 -18.76 -11.19
CA TYR A 28 8.47 -17.81 -12.30
C TYR A 28 8.93 -18.41 -13.63
N ALA A 29 9.76 -19.46 -13.58
CA ALA A 29 10.25 -20.18 -14.75
C ALA A 29 9.57 -21.56 -14.84
N GLU A 30 9.19 -21.97 -16.05
CA GLU A 30 8.51 -23.27 -16.30
C GLU A 30 9.37 -24.47 -15.86
N ASP A 31 10.70 -24.33 -15.86
CA ASP A 31 11.65 -25.36 -15.45
C ASP A 31 11.88 -25.43 -13.92
N GLY A 32 11.21 -24.59 -13.14
CA GLY A 32 11.35 -24.54 -11.68
C GLY A 32 12.61 -23.83 -11.18
N SER A 33 13.46 -23.28 -12.07
CA SER A 33 14.76 -22.71 -11.69
C SER A 33 14.66 -21.37 -10.94
N LYS A 34 13.49 -20.74 -10.95
CA LYS A 34 13.27 -19.41 -10.37
C LYS A 34 12.07 -19.44 -9.41
N PRO A 35 12.26 -19.87 -8.15
CA PRO A 35 11.18 -19.95 -7.18
C PRO A 35 10.53 -18.59 -6.93
N VAL A 36 9.25 -18.62 -6.55
CA VAL A 36 8.51 -17.40 -6.18
C VAL A 36 8.81 -17.04 -4.72
N PHE A 37 9.11 -15.76 -4.49
CA PHE A 37 9.34 -15.24 -3.15
C PHE A 37 8.07 -14.62 -2.60
N CYS A 38 7.76 -14.93 -1.35
CA CYS A 38 6.64 -14.31 -0.66
C CYS A 38 7.10 -12.99 -0.05
N GLU A 39 6.58 -11.88 -0.57
CA GLU A 39 6.83 -10.54 -0.05
C GLU A 39 5.50 -9.89 0.35
N PRO A 40 4.94 -10.26 1.53
CA PRO A 40 3.73 -9.63 2.02
C PRO A 40 3.98 -8.16 2.29
N SER A 41 3.25 -7.31 1.60
CA SER A 41 3.32 -5.85 1.75
C SER A 41 2.28 -5.33 2.73
N ALA A 42 1.11 -5.96 2.77
CA ALA A 42 0.05 -5.58 3.70
C ALA A 42 -0.86 -6.72 4.10
N VAL A 43 -1.48 -6.56 5.27
CA VAL A 43 -2.47 -7.49 5.81
C VAL A 43 -3.65 -6.70 6.34
N ILE A 44 -4.87 -7.12 6.01
CA ILE A 44 -6.08 -6.57 6.60
C ILE A 44 -7.03 -7.67 7.04
N GLN A 45 -7.67 -7.45 8.19
CA GLN A 45 -8.75 -8.30 8.66
C GLN A 45 -10.08 -7.63 8.37
N ALA A 46 -10.90 -8.29 7.55
CA ALA A 46 -12.30 -7.93 7.39
C ALA A 46 -13.16 -9.11 7.87
N GLU A 47 -13.83 -8.89 9.00
CA GLU A 47 -14.63 -9.93 9.66
C GLU A 47 -13.79 -11.14 10.05
N ASN A 48 -14.12 -12.33 9.54
CA ASN A 48 -13.40 -13.56 9.84
C ASN A 48 -12.36 -13.94 8.76
N GLN A 49 -12.13 -13.05 7.79
CA GLN A 49 -11.21 -13.25 6.68
C GLN A 49 -10.03 -12.29 6.79
N LEU A 50 -8.81 -12.82 6.65
CA LEU A 50 -7.62 -12.02 6.38
C LEU A 50 -7.39 -11.96 4.88
N TYR A 51 -6.96 -10.79 4.43
CA TYR A 51 -6.42 -10.55 3.09
C TYR A 51 -4.96 -10.17 3.25
N ILE A 52 -4.12 -10.73 2.40
CA ILE A 52 -2.68 -10.51 2.40
C ILE A 52 -2.28 -10.06 1.00
N ALA A 53 -1.73 -8.86 0.87
CA ALA A 53 -1.22 -8.30 -0.37
C ALA A 53 0.25 -8.68 -0.55
N SER A 54 0.67 -8.83 -1.79
CA SER A 54 2.07 -9.11 -2.19
C SER A 54 2.62 -7.95 -3.02
N ASP A 55 3.83 -7.47 -2.69
CA ASP A 55 4.62 -6.56 -3.56
C ASP A 55 5.36 -7.33 -4.67
N LYS A 56 4.98 -8.58 -4.92
CA LYS A 56 5.46 -9.35 -6.07
C LYS A 56 4.31 -9.97 -6.82
N ASP A 57 4.50 -10.04 -8.14
CA ASP A 57 3.64 -10.77 -9.04
C ASP A 57 3.68 -12.25 -8.69
N ILE A 58 2.52 -12.92 -8.75
CA ILE A 58 2.39 -14.34 -8.40
C ILE A 58 1.94 -15.07 -9.67
N PRO A 59 2.79 -15.92 -10.28
CA PRO A 59 2.47 -16.62 -11.51
C PRO A 59 1.15 -17.39 -11.42
N GLY A 60 0.21 -17.05 -12.29
CA GLY A 60 -1.09 -17.73 -12.39
C GLY A 60 -2.07 -17.44 -11.26
N ALA A 61 -1.80 -16.45 -10.40
CA ALA A 61 -2.68 -16.08 -9.29
C ALA A 61 -2.69 -14.57 -9.04
N SER A 62 -3.67 -14.14 -8.24
CA SER A 62 -3.77 -12.76 -7.77
C SER A 62 -2.66 -12.38 -6.77
N SER A 63 -2.20 -11.13 -6.80
CA SER A 63 -1.32 -10.53 -5.78
C SER A 63 -2.01 -10.35 -4.41
N VAL A 64 -3.28 -10.74 -4.30
CA VAL A 64 -4.05 -10.75 -3.05
C VAL A 64 -4.45 -12.18 -2.67
N MET A 65 -3.90 -12.64 -1.55
CA MET A 65 -4.23 -13.92 -0.92
C MET A 65 -5.33 -13.76 0.14
N THR A 66 -6.08 -14.82 0.38
CA THR A 66 -6.98 -14.94 1.52
C THR A 66 -6.40 -15.91 2.55
N ALA A 67 -6.54 -15.61 3.83
CA ALA A 67 -6.08 -16.46 4.93
C ALA A 67 -7.01 -16.43 6.15
N GLN A 68 -6.93 -17.46 6.99
CA GLN A 68 -7.58 -17.50 8.30
C GLN A 68 -6.54 -17.58 9.40
N LEU A 69 -6.82 -16.89 10.51
CA LEU A 69 -6.03 -16.97 11.74
C LEU A 69 -6.83 -17.71 12.81
N GLN A 70 -6.37 -18.90 13.20
CA GLN A 70 -6.96 -19.70 14.26
C GLN A 70 -5.96 -19.82 15.41
N GLY A 71 -6.21 -19.11 16.50
CA GLY A 71 -5.22 -18.91 17.56
C GLY A 71 -3.99 -18.19 17.00
N ASN A 72 -2.85 -18.88 16.97
CA ASN A 72 -1.59 -18.35 16.44
C ASN A 72 -1.17 -19.00 15.11
N ILE A 73 -2.07 -19.76 14.48
CA ILE A 73 -1.82 -20.45 13.20
C ILE A 73 -2.50 -19.66 12.08
N LEU A 74 -1.68 -19.16 11.16
CA LEU A 74 -2.13 -18.51 9.94
C LEU A 74 -2.15 -19.55 8.81
N THR A 75 -3.29 -19.72 8.15
CA THR A 75 -3.46 -20.66 7.04
C THR A 75 -4.00 -19.91 5.84
N ARG A 76 -3.27 -19.94 4.72
CA ARG A 76 -3.76 -19.42 3.44
C ARG A 76 -4.94 -20.27 2.99
N THR A 77 -6.04 -19.63 2.62
CA THR A 77 -7.27 -20.27 2.17
C THR A 77 -7.50 -20.15 0.67
N GLY A 78 -6.76 -19.26 -0.01
CA GLY A 78 -6.83 -19.10 -1.46
C GLY A 78 -6.28 -17.76 -1.93
N TYR A 79 -6.78 -17.32 -3.07
CA TYR A 79 -6.52 -16.02 -3.69
C TYR A 79 -7.83 -15.30 -3.99
N VAL A 80 -7.77 -13.98 -4.15
CA VAL A 80 -8.91 -13.21 -4.64
C VAL A 80 -8.89 -13.18 -6.17
N GLU A 81 -9.59 -14.14 -6.77
CA GLU A 81 -9.58 -14.40 -8.22
C GLU A 81 -10.64 -13.57 -8.96
N VAL A 82 -10.45 -12.26 -8.97
CA VAL A 82 -11.34 -11.31 -9.67
C VAL A 82 -10.51 -10.53 -10.70
N PRO A 83 -10.98 -10.35 -11.95
CA PRO A 83 -10.17 -9.80 -13.03
C PRO A 83 -9.48 -8.48 -12.67
N GLN A 84 -10.18 -7.58 -12.00
CA GLN A 84 -9.70 -6.25 -11.60
C GLN A 84 -8.54 -6.33 -10.59
N ILE A 85 -8.53 -7.34 -9.72
CA ILE A 85 -7.50 -7.54 -8.70
C ILE A 85 -6.33 -8.34 -9.31
N GLN A 86 -6.60 -9.36 -10.13
CA GLN A 86 -5.56 -10.17 -10.81
C GLN A 86 -4.67 -9.35 -11.75
N GLN A 87 -5.16 -8.22 -12.26
CA GLN A 87 -4.36 -7.33 -13.11
C GLN A 87 -3.32 -6.52 -12.34
N LEU A 88 -3.43 -6.45 -11.01
CA LEU A 88 -2.39 -5.88 -10.18
C LEU A 88 -1.19 -6.83 -10.14
N SER A 89 -0.10 -6.42 -10.80
CA SER A 89 1.18 -7.11 -10.66
C SER A 89 1.72 -7.01 -9.24
N LYS A 90 1.37 -5.94 -8.50
CA LYS A 90 1.85 -5.63 -7.16
C LYS A 90 0.79 -4.84 -6.40
N ALA A 91 0.64 -5.16 -5.12
CA ALA A 91 -0.19 -4.45 -4.17
C ALA A 91 0.68 -4.00 -3.00
N GLU A 92 0.48 -2.78 -2.51
CA GLU A 92 1.33 -2.18 -1.48
C GLU A 92 0.63 -2.08 -0.14
N ASP A 93 -0.62 -1.59 -0.10
CA ASP A 93 -1.36 -1.49 1.16
C ASP A 93 -2.88 -1.60 1.01
N PHE A 94 -3.52 -2.01 2.10
CA PHE A 94 -4.97 -2.03 2.26
C PHE A 94 -5.45 -0.92 3.19
N ALA A 95 -6.68 -0.46 2.98
CA ALA A 95 -7.43 0.24 4.00
C ALA A 95 -8.85 -0.29 4.12
N LEU A 96 -9.34 -0.40 5.36
CA LEU A 96 -10.74 -0.71 5.64
C LEU A 96 -11.47 0.58 5.98
N GLU A 97 -12.55 0.87 5.26
CA GLU A 97 -13.43 1.98 5.59
C GLU A 97 -14.05 1.76 6.98
N PRO A 98 -13.82 2.68 7.94
CA PRO A 98 -14.42 2.58 9.26
C PRO A 98 -15.91 2.90 9.20
N GLY A 99 -16.74 2.13 9.91
CA GLY A 99 -18.17 2.40 10.05
C GLY A 99 -19.05 1.22 9.68
N LYS A 100 -20.29 1.52 9.24
CA LYS A 100 -21.32 0.50 8.94
C LYS A 100 -21.17 -0.13 7.56
N ARG A 101 -20.79 0.67 6.55
CA ARG A 101 -20.43 0.16 5.23
C ARG A 101 -18.93 -0.13 5.28
N LYS A 102 -18.56 -1.40 5.23
CA LYS A 102 -17.16 -1.81 5.24
C LYS A 102 -16.75 -2.03 3.80
N ARG A 103 -15.94 -1.11 3.27
CA ARG A 103 -15.26 -1.28 1.99
C ARG A 103 -13.78 -1.50 2.23
N ILE A 104 -13.20 -2.42 1.47
CA ILE A 104 -11.76 -2.56 1.38
C ILE A 104 -11.30 -1.65 0.25
N PHE A 105 -10.18 -0.98 0.46
CA PHE A 105 -9.43 -0.28 -0.55
C PHE A 105 -8.06 -0.93 -0.67
N LEU A 106 -7.55 -1.03 -1.88
CA LEU A 106 -6.24 -1.61 -2.17
C LEU A 106 -5.48 -0.68 -3.10
N SER A 107 -4.26 -0.32 -2.72
CA SER A 107 -3.40 0.56 -3.51
C SER A 107 -2.19 -0.21 -4.02
N SER A 108 -1.79 0.06 -5.26
CA SER A 108 -0.43 -0.16 -5.74
C SER A 108 0.49 1.01 -5.37
N GLY A 109 1.75 0.98 -5.84
CA GLY A 109 2.78 1.97 -5.49
C GLY A 109 2.65 3.34 -6.11
N PHE A 110 1.85 3.52 -7.17
CA PHE A 110 1.82 4.75 -7.97
C PHE A 110 3.22 5.22 -8.39
N ASP A 111 4.13 4.30 -8.71
CA ASP A 111 5.57 4.56 -8.84
C ASP A 111 6.09 4.53 -10.29
N ARG A 112 5.34 3.95 -11.24
CA ARG A 112 5.82 3.76 -12.62
C ARG A 112 4.86 4.29 -13.66
N VAL A 113 5.36 5.09 -14.60
CA VAL A 113 4.59 5.51 -15.80
C VAL A 113 5.53 5.53 -16.99
N PHE A 114 5.09 4.96 -18.10
CA PHE A 114 5.72 5.18 -19.41
C PHE A 114 4.83 6.11 -20.23
N LEU A 115 5.41 7.17 -20.78
CA LEU A 115 4.65 8.16 -21.55
C LEU A 115 4.29 7.61 -22.94
N GLU A 116 5.07 6.64 -23.41
CA GLU A 116 4.97 6.06 -24.74
C GLU A 116 3.98 4.89 -24.80
N ASN A 117 3.70 4.22 -23.68
CA ASN A 117 2.78 3.08 -23.65
C ASN A 117 2.20 2.78 -22.25
N ALA A 118 1.11 2.01 -22.22
CA ALA A 118 0.35 1.67 -21.02
C ALA A 118 0.91 0.48 -20.19
N SER A 119 2.11 -0.03 -20.50
CA SER A 119 2.61 -1.28 -19.87
C SER A 119 2.91 -1.17 -18.37
N LYS A 120 2.94 0.05 -17.83
CA LYS A 120 3.17 0.33 -16.41
C LYS A 120 1.95 0.92 -15.71
N ASP A 121 0.81 1.00 -16.38
CA ASP A 121 -0.39 1.64 -15.84
C ASP A 121 -0.92 0.90 -14.61
N SER A 122 -0.78 -0.43 -14.56
CA SER A 122 -1.20 -1.27 -13.42
C SER A 122 -0.51 -0.90 -12.10
N TYR A 123 0.67 -0.26 -12.16
CA TYR A 123 1.38 0.25 -10.99
C TYR A 123 0.72 1.50 -10.39
N ASN A 124 -0.33 2.05 -10.99
CA ASN A 124 -1.02 3.26 -10.56
C ASN A 124 -2.50 3.00 -10.35
N THR A 125 -2.83 2.08 -9.46
CA THR A 125 -4.18 1.56 -9.32
C THR A 125 -4.63 1.69 -7.87
N LEU A 126 -5.84 2.22 -7.69
CA LEU A 126 -6.57 2.17 -6.44
C LEU A 126 -7.89 1.42 -6.69
N LEU A 127 -8.07 0.29 -6.02
CA LEU A 127 -9.29 -0.52 -6.10
C LEU A 127 -10.15 -0.33 -4.86
N THR A 128 -11.44 -0.61 -5.00
CA THR A 128 -12.33 -0.81 -3.87
C THR A 128 -13.35 -1.90 -4.12
N TRP A 129 -13.82 -2.55 -3.06
CA TRP A 129 -14.99 -3.44 -3.05
C TRP A 129 -15.64 -3.42 -1.67
N GLU A 130 -16.90 -3.86 -1.59
CA GLU A 130 -17.55 -4.13 -0.31
C GLU A 130 -17.02 -5.45 0.28
N VAL A 131 -16.85 -5.50 1.60
CA VAL A 131 -16.42 -6.73 2.28
C VAL A 131 -17.37 -7.89 1.94
N GLY A 132 -16.81 -9.01 1.48
CA GLY A 132 -17.55 -10.20 1.05
C GLY A 132 -18.17 -10.13 -0.34
N LYS A 133 -17.81 -9.10 -1.12
CA LYS A 133 -18.22 -8.93 -2.52
C LYS A 133 -17.02 -8.62 -3.41
N GLU A 134 -15.98 -9.43 -3.31
CA GLU A 134 -14.76 -9.27 -4.08
C GLU A 134 -15.03 -9.19 -5.58
N GLU A 135 -16.05 -9.91 -6.08
CA GLU A 135 -16.48 -9.93 -7.47
C GLU A 135 -16.98 -8.57 -7.99
N GLU A 136 -17.36 -7.66 -7.08
CA GLU A 136 -17.77 -6.29 -7.37
C GLU A 136 -16.57 -5.31 -7.36
N ALA A 137 -15.33 -5.80 -7.28
CA ALA A 137 -14.14 -4.95 -7.24
C ALA A 137 -14.04 -4.03 -8.46
N GLU A 138 -13.74 -2.76 -8.17
CA GLU A 138 -13.68 -1.70 -9.16
C GLU A 138 -12.48 -0.78 -8.94
N VAL A 139 -11.96 -0.24 -10.04
CA VAL A 139 -10.89 0.76 -10.05
C VAL A 139 -11.50 2.13 -9.80
N ILE A 140 -10.92 2.88 -8.87
CA ILE A 140 -11.26 4.28 -8.60
C ILE A 140 -10.72 5.17 -9.72
N GLU A 141 -11.61 5.96 -10.32
CA GLU A 141 -11.32 6.85 -11.46
C GLU A 141 -10.52 6.18 -12.61
N PRO A 142 -11.06 5.11 -13.22
CA PRO A 142 -10.33 4.31 -14.19
C PRO A 142 -10.01 5.10 -15.47
N THR A 143 -8.79 4.90 -15.96
CA THR A 143 -8.29 5.36 -17.26
C THR A 143 -7.85 4.16 -18.09
N GLY A 144 -8.34 4.09 -19.33
CA GLY A 144 -8.10 2.93 -20.21
C GLY A 144 -8.95 1.70 -19.86
N PHE A 145 -8.66 0.57 -20.49
CA PHE A 145 -9.25 -0.74 -20.18
C PHE A 145 -8.13 -1.77 -20.00
N PRO A 146 -8.15 -2.61 -18.95
CA PRO A 146 -9.21 -2.78 -17.95
C PRO A 146 -9.27 -1.69 -16.85
N GLY A 147 -8.36 -0.70 -16.91
CA GLY A 147 -8.44 0.56 -16.16
C GLY A 147 -7.35 0.67 -15.09
N SER A 148 -6.63 1.79 -15.07
CA SER A 148 -5.75 2.21 -13.97
C SER A 148 -6.26 3.50 -13.36
N SER A 149 -5.76 3.90 -12.20
CA SER A 149 -6.05 5.18 -11.57
C SER A 149 -5.03 6.27 -11.96
N LEU A 150 -4.49 6.24 -13.19
CA LEU A 150 -3.49 7.24 -13.65
C LEU A 150 -4.01 8.68 -13.59
N SER A 151 -5.32 8.87 -13.75
CA SER A 151 -6.01 10.16 -13.57
C SER A 151 -5.76 10.81 -12.19
N LEU A 152 -5.34 10.04 -11.19
CA LEU A 152 -4.99 10.55 -9.86
C LEU A 152 -3.60 11.21 -9.84
N ARG A 153 -2.67 10.83 -10.72
CA ARG A 153 -1.27 11.28 -10.69
C ARG A 153 -1.10 12.80 -10.75
N PRO A 154 -1.84 13.56 -11.60
CA PRO A 154 -1.74 15.02 -11.59
C PRO A 154 -2.12 15.65 -10.24
N ARG A 155 -3.02 15.02 -9.46
CA ARG A 155 -3.37 15.49 -8.11
C ARG A 155 -2.25 15.20 -7.10
N PHE A 156 -1.63 14.01 -7.17
CA PHE A 156 -0.42 13.71 -6.39
C PHE A 156 0.72 14.68 -6.70
N LEU A 157 1.04 14.91 -7.97
CA LEU A 157 2.09 15.85 -8.40
C LEU A 157 1.94 17.22 -7.74
N ARG A 158 0.72 17.78 -7.75
CA ARG A 158 0.44 19.07 -7.10
C ARG A 158 0.61 19.02 -5.58
N ALA A 159 0.20 17.92 -4.95
CA ALA A 159 0.32 17.74 -3.51
C ALA A 159 1.77 17.53 -3.05
N LEU A 160 2.63 16.99 -3.92
CA LEU A 160 4.02 16.61 -3.65
C LEU A 160 5.05 17.63 -4.16
N THR A 161 4.66 18.91 -4.19
CA THR A 161 5.60 19.99 -4.47
C THR A 161 6.57 20.18 -3.30
N THR A 162 7.84 20.40 -3.62
CA THR A 162 8.91 20.68 -2.64
C THR A 162 9.81 21.80 -3.17
N LYS A 163 10.80 22.23 -2.38
CA LYS A 163 11.82 23.16 -2.87
C LYS A 163 12.66 22.55 -4.02
N LYS A 164 12.96 21.25 -3.95
CA LYS A 164 13.69 20.48 -4.98
C LYS A 164 12.82 20.27 -6.23
N PHE A 165 11.52 20.07 -6.03
CA PHE A 165 10.55 19.81 -7.09
C PHE A 165 9.35 20.78 -7.04
N PRO A 166 9.53 22.04 -7.51
CA PRO A 166 8.48 23.07 -7.39
C PRO A 166 7.22 22.76 -8.22
N SER A 167 7.34 21.91 -9.24
CA SER A 167 6.22 21.43 -10.06
C SER A 167 5.68 20.06 -9.64
N GLY A 168 6.16 19.50 -8.53
CA GLY A 168 5.89 18.14 -8.09
C GLY A 168 7.02 17.19 -8.47
N ALA A 169 7.33 16.24 -7.58
CA ALA A 169 8.36 15.25 -7.85
C ALA A 169 7.92 14.31 -8.99
N PRO A 170 8.78 14.05 -9.99
CA PRO A 170 8.43 13.14 -11.09
C PRO A 170 8.25 11.68 -10.63
N TYR A 171 8.90 11.29 -9.53
CA TYR A 171 8.78 9.99 -8.91
C TYR A 171 8.30 10.07 -7.46
N TRP A 172 7.40 9.17 -7.10
CA TRP A 172 7.01 8.90 -5.72
C TRP A 172 6.54 7.45 -5.59
N LYS A 173 6.64 6.89 -4.39
CA LYS A 173 6.07 5.57 -4.06
C LYS A 173 5.10 5.69 -2.89
N VAL A 174 3.88 5.19 -3.08
CA VAL A 174 2.86 5.00 -2.05
C VAL A 174 3.07 3.62 -1.44
N GLU A 175 3.28 3.56 -0.13
CA GLU A 175 3.36 2.27 0.61
C GLU A 175 2.41 2.20 1.79
N ALA A 176 1.58 3.22 1.98
CA ALA A 176 0.64 3.23 3.08
C ALA A 176 -0.71 3.77 2.64
N LEU A 177 -1.77 3.12 3.10
CA LEU A 177 -3.15 3.52 2.84
C LEU A 177 -3.94 3.46 4.14
N THR A 178 -4.65 4.54 4.48
CA THR A 178 -5.55 4.53 5.64
C THR A 178 -6.79 5.36 5.35
N ILE A 179 -7.95 4.87 5.81
CA ILE A 179 -9.18 5.64 5.84
C ILE A 179 -9.50 6.00 7.29
N LEU A 180 -9.56 7.30 7.57
CA LEU A 180 -9.92 7.81 8.89
C LEU A 180 -11.44 7.75 9.10
N PRO A 181 -11.92 7.73 10.37
CA PRO A 181 -13.35 7.83 10.70
C PRO A 181 -14.06 9.07 10.13
N THR A 182 -13.29 10.11 9.77
CA THR A 182 -13.79 11.32 9.12
C THR A 182 -14.09 11.14 7.64
N GLY A 183 -13.79 9.97 7.06
CA GLY A 183 -13.91 9.69 5.62
C GLY A 183 -12.70 10.16 4.80
N LYS A 184 -11.65 10.70 5.44
CA LYS A 184 -10.42 11.07 4.76
C LYS A 184 -9.60 9.85 4.41
N ILE A 185 -9.13 9.80 3.16
CA ILE A 185 -8.18 8.81 2.68
C ILE A 185 -6.78 9.41 2.79
N LEU A 186 -5.88 8.69 3.43
CA LEU A 186 -4.48 9.04 3.58
C LEU A 186 -3.64 8.09 2.73
N PHE A 187 -2.88 8.65 1.81
CA PHE A 187 -1.80 7.97 1.11
C PHE A 187 -0.50 8.35 1.79
N GLY A 188 0.24 7.36 2.27
CA GLY A 188 1.56 7.59 2.80
C GLY A 188 2.63 7.37 1.73
N ILE A 189 3.52 8.35 1.62
CA ILE A 189 4.57 8.41 0.63
C ILE A 189 5.86 7.96 1.30
N ARG A 190 6.45 6.87 0.78
CA ARG A 190 7.72 6.33 1.24
C ARG A 190 8.88 6.97 0.51
N GLU A 191 8.77 7.14 -0.80
CA GLU A 191 9.87 7.57 -1.65
C GLU A 191 9.44 8.81 -2.43
N LEU A 192 10.37 9.74 -2.62
CA LEU A 192 10.14 10.95 -3.40
C LEU A 192 11.42 11.37 -4.12
N GLY A 193 11.39 11.49 -5.44
CA GLY A 193 12.62 11.60 -6.20
C GLY A 193 12.49 12.01 -7.66
N SER A 194 13.63 11.94 -8.35
CA SER A 194 13.75 12.14 -9.79
C SER A 194 13.27 10.90 -10.56
N ASN A 195 13.57 9.72 -10.05
CA ASN A 195 13.21 8.41 -10.61
C ASN A 195 13.37 7.31 -9.53
N TYR A 196 13.12 6.05 -9.89
CA TYR A 196 13.18 4.91 -8.97
C TYR A 196 14.61 4.52 -8.51
N GLU A 197 15.65 5.12 -9.07
CA GLU A 197 17.06 4.94 -8.67
C GLU A 197 17.62 6.17 -7.93
N ASP A 198 16.95 7.32 -8.01
CA ASP A 198 17.33 8.60 -7.39
C ASP A 198 16.13 9.19 -6.64
N PHE A 199 15.96 8.75 -5.39
CA PHE A 199 14.93 9.21 -4.48
C PHE A 199 15.45 9.36 -3.06
N ASP A 200 14.72 10.16 -2.28
CA ASP A 200 14.89 10.27 -0.84
C ASP A 200 13.78 9.45 -0.14
N TYR A 201 14.12 8.70 0.91
CA TYR A 201 13.11 8.13 1.80
C TYR A 201 12.41 9.24 2.58
N THR A 202 11.10 9.14 2.72
CA THR A 202 10.24 10.14 3.34
C THR A 202 9.17 9.51 4.22
N LEU A 203 8.67 10.31 5.16
CA LEU A 203 7.43 10.05 5.89
C LEU A 203 6.46 11.20 5.62
N GLN A 204 5.75 11.13 4.50
CA GLN A 204 4.72 12.14 4.16
C GLN A 204 3.34 11.49 4.08
N LEU A 205 2.30 12.25 4.47
CA LEU A 205 0.91 11.85 4.26
C LEU A 205 0.23 12.84 3.32
N VAL A 206 -0.36 12.31 2.26
CA VAL A 206 -1.23 13.03 1.33
C VAL A 206 -2.68 12.62 1.60
N ALA A 207 -3.50 13.59 1.97
CA ALA A 207 -4.91 13.38 2.23
C ALA A 207 -5.78 13.74 1.03
N THR A 208 -6.85 12.98 0.86
CA THR A 208 -8.00 13.28 0.00
C THR A 208 -9.27 12.76 0.67
N GLU A 209 -10.39 12.77 -0.04
CA GLU A 209 -11.67 12.24 0.40
C GLU A 209 -12.46 11.72 -0.79
N LEU A 210 -13.36 10.76 -0.54
CA LEU A 210 -14.28 10.28 -1.56
C LEU A 210 -15.30 11.37 -1.86
N THR A 211 -15.63 11.50 -3.15
CA THR A 211 -16.55 12.50 -3.68
C THR A 211 -17.51 11.87 -4.68
N GLY A 212 -18.61 12.57 -4.97
CA GLY A 212 -19.65 12.12 -5.90
C GLY A 212 -20.68 11.19 -5.26
N LYS A 213 -21.76 10.88 -5.99
CA LYS A 213 -22.89 10.09 -5.47
C LYS A 213 -22.57 8.61 -5.24
N ASN A 214 -21.59 8.06 -5.95
CA ASN A 214 -21.19 6.67 -5.84
C ASN A 214 -19.87 6.48 -5.07
N ASN A 215 -19.21 7.55 -4.62
CA ASN A 215 -17.89 7.50 -3.99
C ASN A 215 -16.78 6.88 -4.88
N HIS A 216 -16.86 7.02 -6.21
CA HIS A 216 -15.81 6.52 -7.13
C HIS A 216 -14.85 7.61 -7.60
N CYS A 217 -15.03 8.84 -7.12
CA CYS A 217 -14.15 9.97 -7.42
C CYS A 217 -13.45 10.42 -6.14
N LEU A 218 -12.25 10.95 -6.28
CA LEU A 218 -11.49 11.54 -5.18
C LEU A 218 -11.47 13.06 -5.32
N GLY A 219 -11.48 13.74 -4.17
CA GLY A 219 -11.32 15.17 -4.10
C GLY A 219 -9.91 15.64 -4.48
N ASN A 220 -9.59 16.86 -4.06
CA ASN A 220 -8.24 17.39 -4.20
C ASN A 220 -7.29 16.76 -3.17
N PHE A 221 -6.06 16.53 -3.61
CA PHE A 221 -5.01 15.92 -2.79
C PHE A 221 -4.22 17.03 -2.11
N LYS A 222 -3.87 16.82 -0.85
CA LYS A 222 -3.10 17.78 -0.07
C LYS A 222 -2.12 17.04 0.82
N ARG A 223 -0.84 17.40 0.78
CA ARG A 223 0.11 16.98 1.81
C ARG A 223 -0.30 17.60 3.15
N ILE A 224 -0.60 16.74 4.13
CA ILE A 224 -1.07 17.16 5.46
C ILE A 224 -0.05 16.88 6.57
N TYR A 225 0.95 16.05 6.28
CA TYR A 225 1.98 15.66 7.22
C TYR A 225 3.29 15.39 6.48
N GLU A 226 4.39 15.75 7.13
CA GLU A 226 5.76 15.48 6.72
C GLU A 226 6.59 15.40 8.01
N TYR A 227 7.32 14.30 8.16
CA TYR A 227 8.16 14.07 9.31
C TYR A 227 9.57 13.72 8.87
N ASP A 228 10.53 14.38 9.50
CA ASP A 228 11.95 14.11 9.29
C ASP A 228 12.45 13.20 10.43
N PRO A 229 12.68 11.90 10.15
CA PRO A 229 13.18 10.98 11.14
C PRO A 229 14.58 11.32 11.64
N GLN A 230 15.37 12.10 10.88
CA GLN A 230 16.71 12.54 11.28
C GLN A 230 16.68 13.50 12.48
N THR A 231 15.51 14.02 12.84
CA THR A 231 15.32 14.78 14.08
C THR A 231 15.51 13.93 15.35
N HIS A 232 15.58 12.60 15.22
CA HIS A 232 15.84 11.68 16.32
C HIS A 232 17.24 11.05 16.22
N PRO A 233 18.18 11.39 17.14
CA PRO A 233 19.56 10.89 17.08
C PRO A 233 19.72 9.37 17.15
N GLN A 234 18.68 8.64 17.56
CA GLN A 234 18.67 7.18 17.63
C GLN A 234 18.42 6.52 16.27
N ILE A 235 17.94 7.28 15.28
CA ILE A 235 17.76 6.82 13.91
C ILE A 235 19.01 7.21 13.13
N ASP A 236 19.92 6.26 12.97
CA ASP A 236 21.25 6.44 12.38
C ASP A 236 21.31 6.14 10.88
N ARG A 237 20.15 5.89 10.26
CA ARG A 237 20.01 5.46 8.87
C ARG A 237 18.77 6.07 8.21
N PRO A 238 18.72 6.18 6.88
CA PRO A 238 17.50 6.57 6.18
C PRO A 238 16.37 5.58 6.49
N VAL A 239 15.22 6.09 6.93
CA VAL A 239 14.01 5.31 7.12
C VAL A 239 12.88 5.92 6.29
N GLY A 240 12.11 5.06 5.64
CA GLY A 240 10.91 5.43 4.89
C GLY A 240 9.66 4.95 5.62
N LEU A 241 8.53 5.57 5.30
CA LEU A 241 7.23 5.02 5.68
C LEU A 241 7.04 3.63 5.08
N SER A 242 6.40 2.72 5.80
CA SER A 242 6.14 1.35 5.33
C SER A 242 4.69 0.92 5.44
N SER A 243 3.93 1.53 6.36
CA SER A 243 2.48 1.33 6.47
C SER A 243 1.89 2.41 7.36
N SER A 244 0.57 2.55 7.30
CA SER A 244 -0.22 3.37 8.21
C SER A 244 -1.50 2.65 8.56
N THR A 245 -1.97 2.79 9.79
CA THR A 245 -3.26 2.22 10.18
C THR A 245 -3.98 3.07 11.20
N TRP A 246 -5.32 3.13 11.09
CA TRP A 246 -6.15 3.73 12.12
C TRP A 246 -6.43 2.74 13.25
N ASP A 247 -5.82 2.98 14.41
CA ASP A 247 -6.11 2.26 15.63
C ASP A 247 -7.40 2.77 16.25
N ARG A 248 -8.50 2.07 15.95
CA ARG A 248 -9.84 2.38 16.47
C ARG A 248 -9.97 2.31 17.99
N TYR A 249 -9.13 1.54 18.68
CA TYR A 249 -9.23 1.34 20.12
C TYR A 249 -8.64 2.51 20.88
N HIS A 250 -7.49 3.01 20.43
CA HIS A 250 -6.82 4.15 21.05
C HIS A 250 -7.07 5.48 20.31
N GLN A 251 -7.84 5.45 19.21
CA GLN A 251 -8.20 6.61 18.38
C GLN A 251 -6.97 7.37 17.87
N GLN A 252 -5.99 6.64 17.35
CA GLN A 252 -4.72 7.19 16.87
C GLN A 252 -4.36 6.64 15.49
N LEU A 253 -3.63 7.45 14.71
CA LEU A 253 -2.99 6.99 13.48
C LEU A 253 -1.63 6.42 13.86
N LEU A 254 -1.40 5.15 13.56
CA LEU A 254 -0.10 4.51 13.69
C LEU A 254 0.61 4.60 12.34
N LEU A 255 1.87 5.04 12.37
CA LEU A 255 2.77 5.03 11.22
C LEU A 255 3.93 4.11 11.55
N THR A 256 4.24 3.19 10.65
CA THR A 256 5.40 2.30 10.79
C THR A 256 6.43 2.65 9.74
N THR A 257 7.70 2.60 10.12
CA THR A 257 8.82 2.90 9.25
C THR A 257 9.77 1.73 9.17
N SER A 258 10.43 1.59 8.03
CA SER A 258 11.50 0.62 7.82
C SER A 258 12.69 1.28 7.14
N TYR A 259 13.81 0.59 7.18
CA TYR A 259 14.97 0.86 6.33
C TYR A 259 15.27 -0.41 5.55
N GLU A 260 15.94 -0.25 4.41
CA GLU A 260 16.44 -1.37 3.63
C GLU A 260 17.94 -1.53 3.91
N LEU A 261 18.35 -2.79 4.01
CA LEU A 261 19.75 -3.19 3.96
C LEU A 261 20.04 -3.55 2.50
N GLY A 262 21.16 -3.07 1.95
CA GLY A 262 21.52 -3.43 0.58
C GLY A 262 21.77 -4.94 0.46
N ASP A 263 21.73 -5.49 -0.76
CA ASP A 263 21.96 -6.92 -1.04
C ASP A 263 23.29 -7.46 -0.48
N THR A 264 24.25 -6.58 -0.14
CA THR A 264 25.54 -6.94 0.46
C THR A 264 25.52 -7.12 1.97
N ASP A 265 24.42 -6.83 2.65
CA ASP A 265 24.31 -6.82 4.12
C ASP A 265 23.54 -8.04 4.66
N VAL A 266 23.22 -9.03 3.82
CA VAL A 266 22.47 -10.24 4.19
C VAL A 266 23.41 -11.43 4.39
N ASP A 267 24.44 -11.27 5.22
CA ASP A 267 25.15 -12.39 5.85
C ASP A 267 24.81 -12.40 7.35
N ILE A 268 23.74 -13.11 7.71
CA ILE A 268 23.48 -13.57 9.09
C ILE A 268 23.01 -15.02 9.07
#